data_AF-A0A939WYZ4-F1
#
_entry.id   AF-A0A939WYZ4-F1
#
_cell.length_a   1.000
_cell.length_b   1.000
_cell.length_c   1.000
_cell.angle_alpha   90.00
_cell.angle_beta   90.00
_cell.angle_gamma   90.00
#
_symmetry.space_group_name_H-M   'P 1'
#
loop_
_entity.id
_entity.type
_entity.pdbx_description
1 polymer ?
#
loop_
_entity_poly.entity_id
_entity_poly.type
_entity_poly.pdbx_seq_one_letter_code
_entity_poly.pdbx_strand_id
1 'polypeptide(L)'
;MIYVEKVRPRSDAAAGASLFGDSDPLGSNRLAVWETFSWMSYAFETWDANFSWNIGAIPAMDGHVVSATNIDTFVITKSSKHPDEAWEVYKWLFSEEIYSRLNHNYGGIPAMKDLQAQWLDEQKAERPNINWQVLLDAAEYADNPNNESWVPGYSQVWDEMEFAMASIISGLYDSPEQVAEDLNDEVQDILDEYWASR
;
A
#
# COMPACT_ATOMS: atom_id res chain seq x y z
N MET A 1 11.93 -20.31 -1.97
CA MET A 1 11.66 -18.86 -1.85
C MET A 1 11.14 -18.58 -0.46
N ILE A 2 9.89 -18.15 -0.21
CA ILE A 2 9.46 -17.60 1.11
C ILE A 2 9.97 -18.38 2.34
N TYR A 3 9.72 -19.69 2.44
CA TYR A 3 10.16 -20.49 3.60
C TYR A 3 11.66 -20.84 3.69
N VAL A 4 12.46 -20.45 2.70
CA VAL A 4 13.90 -20.80 2.59
C VAL A 4 14.78 -19.56 2.57
N GLU A 5 14.41 -18.57 1.76
CA GLU A 5 15.17 -17.33 1.55
C GLU A 5 14.52 -16.14 2.29
N LYS A 6 13.38 -16.35 2.97
CA LYS A 6 12.52 -15.33 3.61
C LYS A 6 12.01 -14.20 2.68
N VAL A 7 12.42 -14.19 1.42
CA VAL A 7 11.96 -13.25 0.40
C VAL A 7 10.86 -13.82 -0.49
N ARG A 8 9.96 -12.93 -0.91
CA ARG A 8 8.89 -13.14 -1.90
C ARG A 8 9.44 -13.57 -3.29
N PRO A 9 8.60 -14.16 -4.17
CA PRO A 9 9.01 -14.53 -5.52
C PRO A 9 9.57 -13.35 -6.33
N ARG A 10 10.55 -13.66 -7.20
CA ARG A 10 11.22 -12.69 -8.08
C ARG A 10 10.31 -12.20 -9.22
N SER A 11 10.64 -11.05 -9.78
CA SER A 11 9.88 -10.39 -10.86
C SER A 11 9.94 -11.12 -12.21
N ASP A 12 10.87 -12.05 -12.40
CA ASP A 12 10.98 -12.93 -13.57
C ASP A 12 9.84 -13.97 -13.64
N ALA A 13 9.35 -14.45 -12.49
CA ALA A 13 8.14 -15.26 -12.38
C ALA A 13 6.86 -14.46 -12.70
N ALA A 14 6.90 -13.14 -12.53
CA ALA A 14 5.77 -12.22 -12.56
C ALA A 14 5.78 -11.25 -13.76
N ALA A 15 6.57 -11.54 -14.80
CA ALA A 15 6.63 -10.77 -16.06
C ALA A 15 6.87 -9.25 -15.92
N GLY A 16 7.73 -8.84 -14.98
CA GLY A 16 8.13 -7.44 -14.83
C GLY A 16 7.18 -6.57 -14.01
N ALA A 17 6.35 -7.18 -13.15
CA ALA A 17 5.53 -6.45 -12.19
C ALA A 17 6.38 -5.62 -11.19
N SER A 18 6.02 -4.35 -11.05
CA SER A 18 6.51 -3.44 -10.00
C SER A 18 5.79 -3.73 -8.68
N LEU A 19 6.43 -3.45 -7.53
CA LEU A 19 5.72 -3.50 -6.24
C LEU A 19 4.70 -2.38 -6.09
N PHE A 20 5.09 -1.19 -6.54
CA PHE A 20 4.39 0.07 -6.30
C PHE A 20 3.87 0.67 -7.63
N GLY A 21 3.57 -0.18 -8.61
CA GLY A 21 3.02 0.22 -9.89
C GLY A 21 1.85 -0.64 -10.31
N ASP A 22 1.10 -0.18 -11.31
CA ASP A 22 -0.19 -0.71 -11.81
C ASP A 22 -0.10 -2.10 -12.51
N SER A 23 0.89 -2.91 -12.15
CA SER A 23 1.03 -4.27 -12.64
C SER A 23 0.22 -5.25 -11.81
N ASP A 24 -0.58 -6.06 -12.49
CA ASP A 24 -1.32 -7.18 -11.91
C ASP A 24 -0.61 -8.52 -12.19
N PRO A 25 0.31 -8.97 -11.31
CA PRO A 25 0.97 -10.26 -11.46
C PRO A 25 0.06 -11.44 -11.12
N LEU A 26 -1.06 -11.24 -10.40
CA LEU A 26 -2.04 -12.29 -10.12
C LEU A 26 -2.83 -12.65 -11.39
N GLY A 27 -3.21 -11.63 -12.18
CA GLY A 27 -3.82 -11.76 -13.50
C GLY A 27 -3.03 -12.58 -14.52
N SER A 28 -1.73 -12.82 -14.28
CA SER A 28 -0.93 -13.74 -15.09
C SER A 28 -1.37 -15.21 -15.01
N ASN A 29 -2.17 -15.56 -14.00
CA ASN A 29 -2.56 -16.94 -13.65
C ASN A 29 -1.35 -17.88 -13.42
N ARG A 30 -0.22 -17.31 -12.96
CA ARG A 30 1.02 -18.03 -12.58
C ARG A 30 1.36 -17.92 -11.09
N LEU A 31 0.65 -17.07 -10.35
CA LEU A 31 0.78 -16.91 -8.90
C LEU A 31 -0.51 -17.37 -8.22
N ALA A 32 -0.37 -18.09 -7.11
CA ALA A 32 -1.51 -18.54 -6.31
C ALA A 32 -1.92 -17.54 -5.22
N VAL A 33 -0.99 -16.67 -4.81
CA VAL A 33 -1.17 -15.63 -3.79
C VAL A 33 -0.34 -14.42 -4.21
N TRP A 34 -0.89 -13.23 -4.04
CA TRP A 34 -0.17 -11.96 -4.17
C TRP A 34 -0.54 -11.08 -2.97
N GLU A 35 0.48 -10.55 -2.31
CA GLU A 35 0.36 -9.51 -1.29
C GLU A 35 0.23 -8.15 -1.99
N THR A 36 -0.90 -7.48 -1.80
CA THR A 36 -1.26 -6.24 -2.50
C THR A 36 -2.31 -5.45 -1.71
N PHE A 37 -2.54 -4.21 -2.12
CA PHE A 37 -3.47 -3.27 -1.48
C PHE A 37 -4.89 -3.36 -2.06
N SER A 38 -5.87 -2.80 -1.35
CA SER A 38 -7.29 -2.84 -1.76
C SER A 38 -7.61 -2.03 -3.02
N TRP A 39 -6.76 -1.07 -3.41
CA TRP A 39 -6.92 -0.26 -4.63
C TRP A 39 -6.80 -1.06 -5.93
N MET A 40 -6.52 -2.38 -5.85
CA MET A 40 -6.57 -3.34 -6.97
C MET A 40 -7.96 -3.58 -7.58
N SER A 41 -8.99 -2.78 -7.21
CA SER A 41 -10.36 -2.95 -7.70
C SER A 41 -10.50 -2.92 -9.22
N TYR A 42 -9.61 -2.19 -9.91
CA TYR A 42 -9.55 -2.15 -11.38
C TYR A 42 -9.29 -3.52 -12.03
N ALA A 43 -8.68 -4.47 -11.30
CA ALA A 43 -8.36 -5.80 -11.81
C ALA A 43 -9.47 -6.84 -11.55
N PHE A 44 -10.43 -6.54 -10.65
CA PHE A 44 -11.42 -7.54 -10.20
C PHE A 44 -12.27 -8.11 -11.33
N GLU A 45 -12.72 -7.29 -12.30
CA GLU A 45 -13.44 -7.79 -13.48
C GLU A 45 -12.60 -8.78 -14.31
N THR A 46 -11.30 -8.53 -14.42
CA THR A 46 -10.37 -9.42 -15.13
C THR A 46 -10.15 -10.71 -14.35
N TRP A 47 -10.07 -10.64 -13.01
CA TRP A 47 -9.95 -11.83 -12.17
C TRP A 47 -11.22 -12.70 -12.24
N ASP A 48 -12.40 -12.10 -12.06
CA ASP A 48 -13.71 -12.76 -12.16
C ASP A 48 -13.90 -13.51 -13.49
N ALA A 49 -13.36 -12.96 -14.59
CA ALA A 49 -13.42 -13.56 -15.93
C ALA A 49 -12.43 -14.72 -16.16
N ASN A 50 -11.35 -14.81 -15.38
CA ASN A 50 -10.23 -15.73 -15.65
C ASN A 50 -10.04 -16.83 -14.58
N PHE A 51 -10.34 -16.57 -13.30
CA PHE A 51 -10.13 -17.53 -12.21
C PHE A 51 -10.98 -17.22 -10.96
N SER A 52 -11.14 -18.21 -10.09
CA SER A 52 -11.71 -17.98 -8.76
C SER A 52 -10.65 -17.41 -7.82
N TRP A 53 -10.94 -16.29 -7.18
CA TRP A 53 -10.05 -15.59 -6.25
C TRP A 53 -10.75 -15.33 -4.90
N ASN A 54 -9.98 -14.95 -3.89
CA ASN A 54 -10.48 -14.48 -2.60
C ASN A 54 -9.42 -13.65 -1.87
N ILE A 55 -9.83 -12.95 -0.80
CA ILE A 55 -8.95 -12.13 0.04
C ILE A 55 -8.61 -12.91 1.32
N GLY A 56 -7.32 -12.99 1.63
CA GLY A 56 -6.79 -13.51 2.89
C GLY A 56 -6.15 -12.40 3.71
N ALA A 57 -6.07 -12.58 5.03
CA ALA A 57 -5.33 -11.65 5.89
C ALA A 57 -3.82 -11.74 5.62
N ILE A 58 -3.10 -10.63 5.84
CA ILE A 58 -1.64 -10.59 5.77
C ILE A 58 -1.04 -11.64 6.74
N PRO A 59 -0.08 -12.48 6.32
CA PRO A 59 0.56 -13.44 7.19
C PRO A 59 1.28 -12.78 8.37
N ALA A 60 1.20 -13.38 9.56
CA ALA A 60 1.96 -12.93 10.71
C ALA A 60 3.45 -13.33 10.57
N MET A 61 4.36 -12.39 10.84
CA MET A 61 5.78 -12.64 11.02
C MET A 61 6.07 -12.71 12.53
N ASP A 62 6.62 -13.83 13.00
CA ASP A 62 6.91 -14.10 14.42
C ASP A 62 5.74 -13.80 15.40
N GLY A 63 4.49 -13.96 14.92
CA GLY A 63 3.26 -13.71 15.68
C GLY A 63 2.71 -12.28 15.58
N HIS A 64 3.40 -11.38 14.87
CA HIS A 64 2.98 -10.02 14.61
C HIS A 64 2.43 -9.88 13.19
N VAL A 65 1.23 -9.32 13.05
CA VAL A 65 0.65 -8.90 11.77
C VAL A 65 0.87 -7.40 11.63
N VAL A 66 1.35 -6.98 10.47
CA VAL A 66 1.43 -5.56 10.06
C VAL A 66 0.76 -5.47 8.70
N SER A 67 -0.27 -4.64 8.59
CA SER A 67 -0.94 -4.32 7.33
C SER A 67 -0.53 -2.92 6.91
N ALA A 68 0.39 -2.82 5.94
CA ALA A 68 0.72 -1.54 5.32
C ALA A 68 -0.58 -0.87 4.82
N THR A 69 -0.76 0.40 5.15
CA THR A 69 -2.01 1.12 4.92
C THR A 69 -1.76 2.44 4.20
N ASN A 70 -2.16 2.53 2.92
CA ASN A 70 -2.17 3.82 2.22
C ASN A 70 -3.37 4.69 2.67
N ILE A 71 -3.18 6.01 2.75
CA ILE A 71 -4.24 6.96 3.12
C ILE A 71 -4.32 8.12 2.12
N ASP A 72 -5.25 8.00 1.17
CA ASP A 72 -5.62 9.11 0.29
C ASP A 72 -6.25 10.26 1.09
N THR A 73 -5.58 11.41 1.09
CA THR A 73 -6.04 12.61 1.80
C THR A 73 -5.73 13.89 1.03
N PHE A 74 -6.46 14.96 1.36
CA PHE A 74 -6.29 16.28 0.75
C PHE A 74 -5.61 17.23 1.74
N VAL A 75 -4.61 17.98 1.28
CA VAL A 75 -3.88 18.94 2.13
C VAL A 75 -3.98 20.36 1.55
N ILE A 76 -4.29 21.33 2.41
CA ILE A 76 -4.25 22.75 2.05
C ILE A 76 -2.84 23.27 2.31
N THR A 77 -2.11 23.62 1.24
CA THR A 77 -0.72 24.11 1.39
C THR A 77 -0.67 25.43 2.16
N LYS A 78 0.29 25.56 3.08
CA LYS A 78 0.53 26.79 3.87
C LYS A 78 0.80 28.03 3.00
N SER A 79 1.25 27.84 1.76
CA SER A 79 1.50 28.87 0.75
C SER A 79 0.26 29.35 -0.01
N SER A 80 -0.89 28.68 0.15
CA SER A 80 -2.14 29.01 -0.56
C SER A 80 -2.51 30.48 -0.42
N LYS A 81 -3.01 31.08 -1.51
CA LYS A 81 -3.55 32.44 -1.53
C LYS A 81 -5.06 32.48 -1.29
N HIS A 82 -5.70 31.32 -1.26
CA HIS A 82 -7.13 31.10 -1.12
C HIS A 82 -7.38 29.97 -0.10
N PRO A 83 -6.92 30.10 1.17
CA PRO A 83 -7.04 29.03 2.15
C PRO A 83 -8.50 28.79 2.57
N ASP A 84 -9.31 29.84 2.66
CA ASP A 84 -10.71 29.77 3.06
C ASP A 84 -11.56 29.12 1.96
N GLU A 85 -11.34 29.51 0.69
CA GLU A 85 -12.02 28.89 -0.45
C GLU A 85 -11.59 27.42 -0.66
N ALA A 86 -10.31 27.11 -0.43
CA ALA A 86 -9.83 25.72 -0.41
C ALA A 86 -10.47 24.88 0.71
N TRP A 87 -10.77 25.50 1.86
CA TRP A 87 -11.49 24.85 2.95
C TRP A 87 -12.97 24.59 2.61
N GLU A 88 -13.63 25.48 1.88
CA GLU A 88 -14.98 25.21 1.35
C GLU A 88 -14.98 24.01 0.37
N VAL A 89 -13.97 23.90 -0.51
CA VAL A 89 -13.80 22.74 -1.40
C VAL A 89 -13.51 21.46 -0.59
N TYR A 90 -12.66 21.53 0.43
CA TYR A 90 -12.38 20.39 1.31
C TYR A 90 -13.67 19.88 1.98
N LYS A 91 -14.46 20.76 2.60
CA LYS A 91 -15.76 20.36 3.18
C LYS A 91 -16.73 19.78 2.16
N TRP A 92 -16.72 20.27 0.92
CA TRP A 92 -17.54 19.71 -0.15
C TRP A 92 -17.10 18.29 -0.54
N LEU A 93 -15.79 18.03 -0.68
CA LEU A 93 -15.24 16.69 -0.94
C LEU A 93 -15.62 15.67 0.14
N PHE A 94 -15.68 16.09 1.40
CA PHE A 94 -16.05 15.26 2.55
C PHE A 94 -17.53 15.34 2.94
N SER A 95 -18.40 15.87 2.08
CA SER A 95 -19.85 15.71 2.23
C SER A 95 -20.27 14.28 1.84
N GLU A 96 -21.27 13.72 2.52
CA GLU A 96 -21.66 12.30 2.45
C GLU A 96 -21.74 11.72 1.02
N GLU A 97 -22.51 12.38 0.13
CA GLU A 97 -22.65 11.98 -1.28
C GLU A 97 -21.31 12.00 -2.04
N ILE A 98 -20.53 13.07 -1.85
CA ILE A 98 -19.28 13.28 -2.59
C ILE A 98 -18.19 12.35 -2.09
N TYR A 99 -18.11 12.12 -0.77
CA TYR A 99 -17.16 11.22 -0.15
C TYR A 99 -17.44 9.75 -0.54
N SER A 100 -18.71 9.32 -0.53
CA SER A 100 -19.10 7.98 -1.02
C SER A 100 -18.66 7.79 -2.49
N ARG A 101 -18.98 8.75 -3.37
CA ARG A 101 -18.58 8.71 -4.78
C ARG A 101 -17.06 8.74 -4.97
N LEU A 102 -16.33 9.47 -4.14
CA LEU A 102 -14.87 9.53 -4.19
C LEU A 102 -14.23 8.19 -3.82
N ASN A 103 -14.66 7.57 -2.72
CA ASN A 103 -14.17 6.24 -2.31
C ASN A 103 -14.41 5.20 -3.40
N HIS A 104 -15.62 5.16 -3.97
CA HIS A 104 -15.94 4.25 -5.08
C HIS A 104 -15.00 4.44 -6.27
N ASN A 105 -14.77 5.68 -6.70
CA ASN A 105 -13.88 5.99 -7.83
C ASN A 105 -12.40 5.66 -7.57
N TYR A 106 -11.93 5.69 -6.32
CA TYR A 106 -10.54 5.38 -5.95
C TYR A 106 -10.33 3.88 -5.65
N GLY A 107 -11.38 3.06 -5.64
CA GLY A 107 -11.31 1.70 -5.08
C GLY A 107 -11.03 1.70 -3.57
N GLY A 108 -11.30 2.82 -2.90
CA GLY A 108 -10.99 3.06 -1.50
C GLY A 108 -11.99 2.42 -0.54
N ILE A 109 -11.54 2.25 0.69
CA ILE A 109 -12.35 1.82 1.83
C ILE A 109 -12.65 3.08 2.65
N PRO A 110 -13.92 3.38 2.97
CA PRO A 110 -14.26 4.56 3.77
C PRO A 110 -13.53 4.57 5.13
N ALA A 111 -12.79 5.65 5.40
CA ALA A 111 -12.16 5.88 6.70
C ALA A 111 -13.19 6.25 7.79
N MET A 112 -14.36 6.74 7.39
CA MET A 112 -15.50 7.01 8.27
C MET A 112 -16.21 5.69 8.63
N LYS A 113 -16.10 5.26 9.90
CA LYS A 113 -16.57 3.95 10.38
C LYS A 113 -18.08 3.70 10.20
N ASP A 114 -18.89 4.76 10.21
CA ASP A 114 -20.33 4.72 9.95
C ASP A 114 -20.68 4.40 8.48
N LEU A 115 -19.79 4.68 7.53
CA LEU A 115 -19.96 4.35 6.11
C LEU A 115 -19.43 2.94 5.74
N GLN A 116 -18.59 2.33 6.59
CA GLN A 116 -17.99 1.01 6.32
C GLN A 116 -19.01 -0.12 6.24
N ALA A 117 -20.12 -0.04 6.99
CA ALA A 117 -21.19 -1.03 6.93
C ALA A 117 -21.90 -1.04 5.57
N GLN A 118 -22.22 0.15 5.03
CA GLN A 118 -22.81 0.29 3.70
C GLN A 118 -21.85 -0.21 2.62
N TRP A 119 -20.58 0.22 2.66
CA TRP A 119 -19.55 -0.24 1.73
C TRP A 119 -19.44 -1.76 1.71
N LEU A 120 -19.45 -2.41 2.88
CA LEU A 120 -19.35 -3.86 3.00
C LEU A 120 -20.55 -4.59 2.38
N ASP A 121 -21.76 -4.04 2.54
CA ASP A 121 -22.97 -4.59 1.93
C ASP A 121 -22.98 -4.40 0.41
N GLU A 122 -22.50 -3.26 -0.10
CA GLU A 122 -22.31 -3.00 -1.54
C GLU A 122 -21.31 -3.98 -2.17
N GLN A 123 -20.14 -4.17 -1.56
CA GLN A 123 -19.13 -5.13 -2.04
C GLN A 123 -19.65 -6.58 -2.04
N LYS A 124 -20.42 -6.97 -1.02
CA LYS A 124 -21.07 -8.29 -0.97
C LYS A 124 -22.20 -8.44 -1.99
N ALA A 125 -22.91 -7.37 -2.33
CA ALA A 125 -23.94 -7.41 -3.36
C ALA A 125 -23.35 -7.61 -4.76
N GLU A 126 -22.18 -7.00 -5.04
CA GLU A 126 -21.46 -7.17 -6.30
C GLU A 126 -20.73 -8.52 -6.39
N ARG A 127 -19.98 -8.90 -5.35
CA ARG A 127 -19.19 -10.15 -5.29
C ARG A 127 -19.39 -10.89 -3.96
N PRO A 128 -20.47 -11.69 -3.81
CA PRO A 128 -20.87 -12.29 -2.52
C PRO A 128 -19.92 -13.37 -1.98
N ASN A 129 -19.00 -13.89 -2.81
CA ASN A 129 -18.09 -14.97 -2.43
C ASN A 129 -16.72 -14.46 -1.92
N ILE A 130 -16.46 -13.15 -2.00
CA ILE A 130 -15.19 -12.53 -1.60
C ILE A 130 -15.25 -12.11 -0.14
N ASN A 131 -14.15 -12.32 0.59
CA ASN A 131 -14.03 -12.10 2.02
C ASN A 131 -13.72 -10.63 2.36
N TRP A 132 -14.59 -9.71 1.93
CA TRP A 132 -14.44 -8.26 2.09
C TRP A 132 -14.22 -7.77 3.52
N GLN A 133 -14.68 -8.52 4.52
CA GLN A 133 -14.51 -8.20 5.94
C GLN A 133 -13.02 -8.10 6.33
N VAL A 134 -12.15 -8.91 5.71
CA VAL A 134 -10.70 -8.88 5.98
C VAL A 134 -10.09 -7.51 5.74
N LEU A 135 -10.60 -6.75 4.75
CA LEU A 135 -10.09 -5.41 4.46
C LEU A 135 -10.46 -4.39 5.55
N LEU A 136 -11.58 -4.58 6.25
CA LEU A 136 -11.95 -3.77 7.42
C LEU A 136 -11.16 -4.21 8.66
N ASP A 137 -11.04 -5.53 8.86
CA ASP A 137 -10.32 -6.10 10.00
C ASP A 137 -8.81 -5.78 9.97
N ALA A 138 -8.23 -5.60 8.77
CA ALA A 138 -6.84 -5.23 8.57
C ALA A 138 -6.46 -3.87 9.19
N ALA A 139 -7.43 -2.95 9.33
CA ALA A 139 -7.19 -1.62 9.91
C ALA A 139 -6.76 -1.66 11.38
N GLU A 140 -7.10 -2.72 12.13
CA GLU A 140 -6.63 -2.92 13.51
C GLU A 140 -5.15 -3.37 13.57
N TYR A 141 -4.55 -3.66 12.41
CA TYR A 141 -3.14 -4.02 12.23
C TYR A 141 -2.38 -3.00 11.37
N ALA A 142 -2.93 -1.80 11.20
CA ALA A 142 -2.30 -0.72 10.44
C ALA A 142 -0.88 -0.43 10.97
N ASP A 143 0.02 -0.15 10.05
CA ASP A 143 1.44 0.05 10.31
C ASP A 143 1.73 1.37 11.07
N ASN A 144 2.61 1.29 12.07
CA ASN A 144 2.95 2.41 12.94
C ASN A 144 4.43 2.31 13.37
N PRO A 145 5.33 3.20 12.92
CA PRO A 145 5.07 4.31 12.00
C PRO A 145 4.56 3.83 10.64
N ASN A 146 3.71 4.63 10.01
CA ASN A 146 3.10 4.29 8.73
C ASN A 146 4.08 4.50 7.56
N ASN A 147 4.00 3.67 6.53
CA ASN A 147 4.90 3.62 5.38
C ASN A 147 4.86 4.88 4.48
N GLU A 148 3.82 5.71 4.60
CA GLU A 148 3.69 7.00 3.91
C GLU A 148 4.07 8.19 4.81
N SER A 149 4.53 7.91 6.04
CA SER A 149 4.95 8.94 6.98
C SER A 149 6.09 9.78 6.40
N TRP A 150 6.03 11.08 6.62
CA TRP A 150 7.13 11.97 6.24
C TRP A 150 8.42 11.58 6.96
N VAL A 151 9.50 11.40 6.18
CA VAL A 151 10.87 11.24 6.68
C VAL A 151 11.76 12.40 6.23
N PRO A 152 12.73 12.84 7.06
CA PRO A 152 13.75 13.79 6.63
C PRO A 152 14.54 13.24 5.44
N GLY A 153 14.96 14.11 4.52
CA GLY A 153 15.71 13.67 3.33
C GLY A 153 14.93 12.78 2.35
N TYR A 154 13.58 12.72 2.43
CA TYR A 154 12.72 11.75 1.73
C TYR A 154 13.21 11.21 0.38
N SER A 155 13.56 12.05 -0.59
CA SER A 155 14.00 11.57 -1.90
C SER A 155 15.28 10.73 -1.85
N GLN A 156 16.25 11.10 -1.01
CA GLN A 156 17.49 10.34 -0.82
C GLN A 156 17.19 9.02 -0.09
N VAL A 157 16.41 9.08 0.99
CA VAL A 157 15.98 7.87 1.74
C VAL A 157 15.22 6.90 0.82
N TRP A 158 14.35 7.43 -0.04
CA TRP A 158 13.59 6.64 -1.00
C TRP A 158 14.49 5.99 -2.06
N ASP A 159 15.46 6.72 -2.60
CA ASP A 159 16.40 6.20 -3.60
C ASP A 159 17.24 5.03 -3.03
N GLU A 160 17.74 5.12 -1.78
CA GLU A 160 18.47 4.01 -1.16
C GLU A 160 17.57 2.82 -0.80
N MET A 161 16.34 3.06 -0.32
CA MET A 161 15.35 2.01 -0.08
C MET A 161 15.01 1.22 -1.35
N GLU A 162 14.82 1.91 -2.48
CA GLU A 162 14.60 1.29 -3.79
C GLU A 162 15.85 0.55 -4.29
N PHE A 163 17.06 1.09 -4.08
CA PHE A 163 18.31 0.41 -4.47
C PHE A 163 18.53 -0.89 -3.69
N ALA A 164 18.37 -0.87 -2.37
CA ALA A 164 18.45 -2.04 -1.50
C ALA A 164 17.39 -3.09 -1.90
N MET A 165 16.14 -2.66 -2.12
CA MET A 165 15.05 -3.54 -2.54
C MET A 165 15.30 -4.15 -3.94
N ALA A 166 15.78 -3.37 -4.91
CA ALA A 166 16.12 -3.84 -6.25
C ALA A 166 17.26 -4.87 -6.22
N SER A 167 18.26 -4.67 -5.35
CA SER A 167 19.35 -5.61 -5.12
C SER A 167 18.81 -6.95 -4.58
N ILE A 168 17.94 -6.92 -3.57
CA ILE A 168 17.26 -8.11 -3.01
C ILE A 168 16.40 -8.83 -4.08
N ILE A 169 15.60 -8.11 -4.87
CA ILE A 169 14.70 -8.70 -5.86
C ILE A 169 15.48 -9.33 -7.02
N SER A 170 16.54 -8.68 -7.49
CA SER A 170 17.39 -9.18 -8.58
C SER A 170 18.26 -10.35 -8.16
N GLY A 171 18.48 -10.54 -6.85
CA GLY A 171 19.45 -11.51 -6.31
C GLY A 171 20.89 -11.07 -6.47
N LEU A 172 21.13 -9.76 -6.65
CA LEU A 172 22.46 -9.15 -6.76
C LEU A 172 22.95 -8.68 -5.38
N TYR A 173 23.01 -9.61 -4.43
CA TYR A 173 23.47 -9.39 -3.06
C TYR A 173 24.27 -10.60 -2.55
N ASP A 174 25.18 -10.38 -1.61
CA ASP A 174 25.91 -11.46 -0.92
C ASP A 174 25.16 -11.93 0.35
N SER A 175 24.56 -11.01 1.11
CA SER A 175 23.68 -11.30 2.25
C SER A 175 22.55 -10.25 2.33
N PRO A 176 21.28 -10.66 2.56
CA PRO A 176 20.19 -9.71 2.77
C PRO A 176 20.28 -9.01 4.13
N GLU A 177 20.96 -9.61 5.11
CA GLU A 177 21.30 -8.95 6.37
C GLU A 177 22.30 -7.81 6.14
N GLN A 178 23.35 -8.03 5.34
CA GLN A 178 24.31 -6.98 4.99
C GLN A 178 23.62 -5.82 4.25
N VAL A 179 22.74 -6.11 3.28
CA VAL A 179 21.97 -5.06 2.58
C VAL A 179 21.10 -4.24 3.54
N ALA A 180 20.59 -4.85 4.62
CA ALA A 180 19.82 -4.14 5.64
C ALA A 180 20.71 -3.33 6.61
N GLU A 181 21.92 -3.79 6.90
CA GLU A 181 22.93 -3.04 7.68
C GLU A 181 23.44 -1.83 6.88
N ASP A 182 23.83 -2.03 5.62
CA ASP A 182 24.32 -0.97 4.72
C ASP A 182 23.25 0.13 4.54
N LEU A 183 22.00 -0.26 4.23
CA LEU A 183 20.86 0.65 4.10
C LEU A 183 20.58 1.44 5.40
N ASN A 184 20.73 0.80 6.57
CA ASN A 184 20.54 1.48 7.85
C ASN A 184 21.58 2.59 8.04
N ASP A 185 22.84 2.31 7.73
CA ASP A 185 23.94 3.28 7.86
C ASP A 185 23.80 4.42 6.84
N GLU A 186 23.49 4.12 5.58
CA GLU A 186 23.22 5.12 4.53
C GLU A 186 22.05 6.05 4.88
N VAL A 187 20.94 5.49 5.36
CA VAL A 187 19.79 6.28 5.82
C VAL A 187 20.13 7.10 7.06
N GLN A 188 20.92 6.58 8.00
CA GLN A 188 21.32 7.32 9.19
C GLN A 188 22.21 8.53 8.83
N ASP A 189 23.16 8.38 7.90
CA ASP A 189 23.98 9.49 7.40
C ASP A 189 23.12 10.58 6.74
N ILE A 190 22.12 10.21 5.91
CA ILE A 190 21.16 11.16 5.32
C ILE A 190 20.38 11.94 6.39
N LEU A 191 19.94 11.25 7.45
CA LEU A 191 19.22 11.88 8.56
C LEU A 191 20.13 12.84 9.35
N ASP A 192 21.37 12.44 9.64
CA ASP A 192 22.34 13.25 10.37
C ASP A 192 22.73 14.51 9.58
N GLU A 193 23.00 14.39 8.27
CA GLU A 193 23.23 15.54 7.39
C GLU A 193 22.01 16.49 7.35
N TYR A 194 20.80 15.95 7.24
CA TYR A 194 19.58 16.75 7.25
C TYR A 194 19.47 17.56 8.55
N TRP A 195 19.64 16.92 9.72
CA TRP A 195 19.48 17.57 11.01
C TRP A 195 20.60 18.56 11.33
N ALA A 196 21.83 18.30 10.85
CA ALA A 196 22.94 19.25 10.95
C ALA A 196 22.71 20.55 10.15
N SER A 197 21.77 20.55 9.18
CA SER A 197 21.43 21.71 8.34
C SER A 197 20.30 22.61 8.86
N ARG A 198 19.70 22.31 10.02
CA ARG A 198 18.50 22.96 10.56
C ARG A 198 18.75 23.94 11.72
#